data_AF-A0A8X6PHL9-F1
#
_entry.id   AF-A0A8X6PHL9-F1
#
_cell.length_a   1.000
_cell.length_b   1.000
_cell.length_c   1.000
_cell.angle_alpha   90.00
_cell.angle_beta   90.00
_cell.angle_gamma   90.00
#
_symmetry.space_group_name_H-M   'P 1'
#
loop_
_entity.id
_entity.type
_entity.pdbx_description
1 polymer ?
#
loop_
_entity_poly.entity_id
_entity_poly.type
_entity_poly.pdbx_seq_one_letter_code
_entity_poly.pdbx_strand_id
1 'polypeptide(L)'
;MLTLDLGLRRPFQWPFVMAKVSKVGHKTPYHPQCNGKVELLLRTLKYAIKAHNNIKWTESLPNVLLGLRAALRPDINHTIAQMVYGTCIKLPGKFFDQPTINMDPQNFVTKLQQHMEDIKPLKPSNTRKQKIFVHKELESCSHVFVRIDRVKKNS
;
A
#
# COMPACT_ATOMS: atom_id res chain seq x y z
N MET A 1 16.31 -2.02 15.33
CA MET A 1 17.72 -1.73 15.63
C MET A 1 18.36 -1.21 14.35
N LEU A 2 18.51 0.11 14.22
CA LEU A 2 19.15 0.71 13.05
C LEU A 2 20.66 0.49 13.16
N THR A 3 21.27 0.15 12.03
CA THR A 3 22.60 -0.44 11.96
C THR A 3 23.64 0.67 11.86
N LEU A 4 24.34 0.93 12.96
CA LEU A 4 25.53 1.79 13.00
C LEU A 4 26.75 0.87 13.12
N ASP A 5 27.64 0.97 12.13
CA ASP A 5 28.79 0.09 11.90
C ASP A 5 30.01 0.41 12.79
N LEU A 6 29.78 0.82 14.03
CA LEU A 6 30.87 1.00 14.99
C LEU A 6 30.41 0.41 16.31
N GLY A 7 31.14 -0.61 16.78
CA GLY A 7 30.88 -1.45 17.94
C GLY A 7 30.73 -0.78 19.31
N LEU A 8 30.25 0.46 19.40
CA LEU A 8 29.72 1.03 20.64
C LEU A 8 28.20 0.79 20.71
N ARG A 9 27.80 -0.23 21.48
CA ARG A 9 26.41 -0.36 21.96
C ARG A 9 26.12 0.79 22.92
N ARG A 10 25.58 1.90 22.41
CA ARG A 10 24.93 2.92 23.25
C ARG A 10 23.50 2.43 23.52
N PRO A 11 23.09 2.17 24.77
CA PRO A 11 21.69 1.87 25.07
C PRO A 11 20.89 3.17 24.92
N PHE A 12 20.35 3.40 23.74
CA PHE A 12 19.42 4.49 23.50
C PHE A 12 18.01 3.99 23.82
N GLN A 13 17.39 4.49 24.89
CA GLN A 13 15.98 4.23 25.17
C GLN A 13 15.13 5.08 24.23
N TRP A 14 14.33 4.41 23.40
CA TRP A 14 13.36 5.08 22.54
C TRP A 14 12.11 5.41 23.36
N PRO A 15 11.56 6.64 23.25
CA PRO A 15 10.33 7.02 23.95
C PRO A 15 9.06 6.39 23.34
N PHE A 16 9.18 5.45 22.40
CA PHE A 16 8.06 4.79 21.75
C PHE A 16 8.29 3.27 21.57
N VAL A 17 7.19 2.52 21.53
CA VAL A 17 7.19 1.06 21.42
C VAL A 17 7.67 0.65 20.02
N MET A 18 8.88 0.11 19.95
CA MET A 18 9.36 -0.59 18.76
C MET A 18 8.73 -1.99 18.72
N ALA A 19 8.11 -2.34 17.58
CA ALA A 19 7.59 -3.69 17.37
C ALA A 19 8.67 -4.73 17.68
N LYS A 20 8.29 -5.78 18.42
CA LYS A 20 9.19 -6.86 18.85
C LYS A 20 9.66 -7.63 17.61
N VAL A 21 10.88 -7.35 17.16
CA VAL A 21 11.53 -8.12 16.09
C VAL A 21 11.84 -9.50 16.67
N SER A 22 11.14 -10.52 16.17
CA SER A 22 11.13 -11.89 16.69
C SER A 22 12.44 -12.66 16.47
N LYS A 23 13.31 -12.20 15.57
CA LYS A 23 14.66 -12.76 15.37
C LYS A 23 15.67 -11.62 15.20
N VAL A 24 16.55 -11.45 16.18
CA VAL A 24 17.73 -10.60 16.06
C VAL A 24 18.82 -11.42 15.37
N GLY A 25 19.11 -11.11 14.10
CA GLY A 25 20.26 -11.68 13.41
C GLY A 25 21.55 -11.09 13.97
N HIS A 26 22.43 -11.93 14.52
CA HIS A 26 23.79 -11.54 14.87
C HIS A 26 24.57 -11.27 13.58
N LYS A 27 25.11 -10.07 13.43
CA LYS A 27 26.07 -9.76 12.37
C LYS A 27 27.46 -9.96 12.94
N THR A 28 28.28 -10.73 12.25
CA THR A 28 29.71 -10.79 12.54
C THR A 28 30.31 -9.40 12.28
N PRO A 29 31.12 -8.86 13.21
CA PRO A 29 31.91 -7.66 12.94
C PRO A 29 32.69 -7.82 11.63
N TYR A 30 32.81 -6.76 10.83
CA TYR A 30 33.60 -6.74 9.58
C TYR A 30 33.09 -7.64 8.44
N HIS A 31 31.78 -7.92 8.37
CA HIS A 31 31.19 -8.61 7.24
C HIS A 31 30.38 -7.65 6.34
N PRO A 32 31.01 -6.97 5.36
CA PRO A 32 30.38 -5.92 4.54
C PRO A 32 29.19 -6.44 3.72
N GLN A 33 29.17 -7.74 3.39
CA GLN A 33 28.09 -8.37 2.63
C GLN A 33 26.75 -8.36 3.40
N CYS A 34 26.76 -8.36 4.74
CA CYS A 34 25.54 -8.28 5.54
C CYS A 34 24.86 -6.90 5.50
N ASN A 35 25.60 -5.82 5.19
CA ASN A 35 25.09 -4.44 5.21
C ASN A 35 25.13 -3.73 3.85
N GLY A 36 25.72 -4.34 2.82
CA GLY A 36 25.98 -3.69 1.53
C GLY A 36 24.76 -3.02 0.89
N LYS A 37 23.55 -3.60 0.99
CA LYS A 37 22.33 -2.97 0.46
C LYS A 37 21.93 -1.69 1.20
N VAL A 38 22.12 -1.65 2.53
CA VAL A 38 21.83 -0.47 3.35
C VAL A 38 22.87 0.61 3.09
N GLU A 39 24.15 0.23 3.01
CA GLU A 39 25.24 1.15 2.69
C GLU A 39 25.10 1.75 1.30
N LEU A 40 24.72 0.94 0.30
CA LEU A 40 24.44 1.41 -1.05
C LEU A 40 23.27 2.41 -1.06
N LEU A 41 22.18 2.10 -0.36
CA LEU A 41 21.03 3.01 -0.23
C LEU A 41 21.45 4.34 0.42
N LEU A 42 22.22 4.29 1.50
CA LEU A 42 22.73 5.47 2.19
C LEU A 42 23.68 6.29 1.30
N ARG A 43 24.50 5.62 0.48
CA ARG A 43 25.38 6.29 -0.48
C ARG A 43 24.58 7.05 -1.53
N THR A 44 23.60 6.39 -2.16
CA THR A 44 22.71 7.04 -3.14
C THR A 44 21.96 8.22 -2.53
N LEU A 45 21.45 8.07 -1.31
CA LEU A 45 20.78 9.15 -0.58
C LEU A 45 21.70 10.36 -0.37
N LYS A 46 22.95 10.15 0.07
CA LYS A 46 23.93 11.23 0.23
C LYS A 46 24.21 11.95 -1.08
N TYR A 47 24.34 11.22 -2.20
CA TYR A 47 24.53 11.84 -3.51
C TYR A 47 23.33 12.69 -3.94
N ALA A 48 22.12 12.19 -3.76
CA ALA A 48 20.90 12.91 -4.11
C ALA A 48 20.71 14.19 -3.27
N ILE A 49 21.05 14.14 -1.98
CA ILE A 49 21.05 15.33 -1.11
C ILE A 49 22.09 16.36 -1.57
N LYS A 50 23.31 15.91 -1.90
CA LYS A 50 24.36 16.79 -2.43
C LYS A 50 23.95 17.44 -3.75
N ALA A 51 23.31 16.71 -4.65
CA ALA A 51 22.83 17.22 -5.94
C ALA A 51 21.76 18.31 -5.79
N HIS A 52 20.95 18.25 -4.73
CA HIS A 52 19.90 19.25 -4.45
C HIS A 52 20.45 20.62 -3.97
N ASN A 53 21.74 20.71 -3.62
CA ASN A 53 22.48 21.93 -3.24
C ASN A 53 21.71 22.91 -2.31
N ASN A 54 20.97 22.38 -1.33
CA ASN A 54 20.20 23.18 -0.36
C ASN A 54 20.93 23.23 0.99
N ILE A 55 21.07 24.43 1.56
CA ILE A 55 21.65 24.67 2.89
C ILE A 55 20.85 23.93 3.98
N LYS A 56 19.52 23.85 3.82
CA LYS A 56 18.61 23.10 4.70
C LYS A 56 18.20 21.77 4.08
N TRP A 57 19.14 20.82 4.06
CA TRP A 57 18.92 19.48 3.51
C TRP A 57 17.72 18.70 4.13
N THR A 58 17.28 19.07 5.33
CA THR A 58 16.13 18.46 6.00
C THR A 58 14.81 18.79 5.31
N GLU A 59 14.69 19.97 4.70
CA GLU A 59 13.49 20.40 3.98
C GLU A 59 13.38 19.70 2.61
N SER A 60 14.52 19.39 1.97
CA SER A 60 14.56 18.64 0.70
C SER A 60 14.52 17.12 0.89
N LEU A 61 14.76 16.62 2.10
CA LEU A 61 14.82 15.19 2.42
C LEU A 61 13.53 14.42 2.02
N PRO A 62 12.30 14.89 2.31
CA PRO A 62 11.09 14.19 1.90
C PRO A 62 10.98 14.03 0.37
N ASN A 63 11.38 15.07 -0.38
CA ASN A 63 11.34 15.07 -1.84
C ASN A 63 12.36 14.10 -2.42
N VAL A 64 13.58 14.08 -1.88
CA VAL A 64 14.62 13.12 -2.26
C VAL A 64 14.19 11.68 -1.97
N LEU A 65 13.62 11.42 -0.79
CA LEU A 65 13.13 10.09 -0.43
C LEU A 65 11.96 9.65 -1.32
N LEU A 66 11.06 10.56 -1.67
CA LEU A 66 9.98 10.31 -2.61
C LEU A 66 10.54 9.91 -3.98
N GLY A 67 11.51 10.67 -4.49
CA GLY A 67 12.19 10.38 -5.76
C GLY A 67 12.85 9.01 -5.76
N LEU A 68 13.62 8.67 -4.72
CA LEU A 68 14.28 7.36 -4.60
C LEU A 68 13.29 6.19 -4.51
N ARG A 69 12.10 6.40 -3.93
CA ARG A 69 11.05 5.37 -3.86
C ARG A 69 10.31 5.19 -5.18
N ALA A 70 10.15 6.26 -5.96
CA ALA A 70 9.49 6.26 -7.25
C ALA A 70 10.42 5.93 -8.43
N ALA A 71 11.75 5.98 -8.23
CA ALA A 71 12.72 5.64 -9.26
C ALA A 71 12.65 4.16 -9.64
N LEU A 72 12.65 3.89 -10.94
CA LEU A 72 12.71 2.53 -11.49
C LEU A 72 14.10 1.95 -11.25
N ARG A 73 14.16 0.78 -10.64
CA ARG A 73 15.41 0.04 -10.48
C ARG A 73 15.59 -0.91 -11.66
N PRO A 74 16.63 -0.74 -12.50
CA PRO A 74 16.79 -1.50 -13.75
C PRO A 74 17.10 -2.98 -13.50
N ASP A 75 17.65 -3.34 -12.34
CA ASP A 75 17.95 -4.71 -11.94
C ASP A 75 16.70 -5.56 -11.66
N ILE A 76 15.62 -4.92 -11.20
CA ILE A 76 14.38 -5.59 -10.77
C ILE A 76 13.15 -5.17 -11.59
N ASN A 77 13.31 -4.24 -12.55
CA ASN A 77 12.24 -3.64 -13.35
C ASN A 77 11.02 -3.13 -12.54
N HIS A 78 11.24 -2.79 -11.27
CA HIS A 78 10.20 -2.31 -10.36
C HIS A 78 10.73 -1.15 -9.52
N THR A 79 9.83 -0.28 -9.09
CA THR A 79 10.11 0.77 -8.11
C THR A 79 10.02 0.22 -6.69
N ILE A 80 10.76 0.80 -5.75
CA ILE A 80 10.69 0.39 -4.33
C ILE A 80 9.26 0.54 -3.80
N ALA A 81 8.57 1.60 -4.22
CA ALA A 81 7.20 1.84 -3.84
C ALA A 81 6.23 0.76 -4.34
N GLN A 82 6.37 0.30 -5.59
CA GLN A 82 5.58 -0.81 -6.12
C GLN A 82 5.84 -2.10 -5.33
N MET A 83 7.08 -2.37 -4.96
CA MET A 83 7.40 -3.57 -4.17
C MET A 83 6.77 -3.56 -2.78
N VAL A 84 6.64 -2.38 -2.15
CA VAL A 84 6.11 -2.26 -0.80
C VAL A 84 4.59 -2.16 -0.79
N TYR A 85 4.01 -1.40 -1.72
CA TYR A 85 2.58 -1.07 -1.75
C TYR A 85 1.79 -1.82 -2.84
N GLY A 86 2.45 -2.62 -3.67
CA GLY A 86 1.85 -3.32 -4.81
C GLY A 86 1.40 -2.42 -5.96
N THR A 87 1.61 -1.10 -5.87
CA THR A 87 1.10 -0.11 -6.83
C THR A 87 2.13 0.99 -7.11
N CYS A 88 2.04 1.61 -8.30
CA CYS A 88 2.87 2.76 -8.64
C CYS A 88 2.46 3.98 -7.80
N ILE A 89 3.42 4.64 -7.16
CA ILE A 89 3.17 5.96 -6.57
C ILE A 89 2.92 6.98 -7.69
N LYS A 90 1.79 7.70 -7.58
CA LYS A 90 1.46 8.84 -8.44
C LYS A 90 2.18 10.07 -7.91
N LEU A 91 3.07 10.64 -8.72
CA LEU A 91 3.81 11.85 -8.35
C LEU A 91 3.01 13.11 -8.70
N PRO A 92 3.07 14.18 -7.90
CA PRO A 92 2.39 15.46 -8.14
C PRO A 92 2.69 16.14 -9.48
N GLY A 93 3.75 15.73 -10.20
CA GLY A 93 4.06 16.20 -11.56
C GLY A 93 3.51 15.34 -12.70
N LYS A 94 3.02 14.12 -12.43
CA LYS A 94 2.45 13.21 -13.45
C LYS A 94 0.95 13.45 -13.71
N PHE A 95 0.36 14.47 -13.09
CA PHE A 95 -1.06 14.76 -13.24
C PHE A 95 -1.40 15.60 -14.49
N PHE A 96 -0.39 16.13 -15.20
CA PHE A 96 -0.57 17.09 -16.28
C PHE A 96 -0.18 16.54 -17.66
N ASP A 97 -0.38 15.25 -17.91
CA ASP A 97 -0.52 14.83 -19.30
C ASP A 97 -1.84 15.45 -19.79
N GLN A 98 -1.76 16.45 -20.70
CA GLN A 98 -2.95 16.87 -21.43
C GLN A 98 -3.56 15.61 -22.03
N PRO A 99 -4.84 15.28 -21.73
CA PRO A 99 -5.43 14.10 -22.32
C PRO A 99 -5.42 14.30 -23.84
N THR A 100 -4.58 13.54 -24.54
CA THR A 100 -4.66 13.33 -26.00
C THR A 100 -5.88 12.45 -26.31
N ILE A 101 -7.00 12.70 -25.66
CA ILE A 101 -8.25 12.01 -25.86
C ILE A 101 -8.96 12.79 -26.96
N ASN A 102 -8.53 12.59 -28.20
CA ASN A 102 -9.39 12.79 -29.38
C ASN A 102 -10.38 11.62 -29.47
N MET A 103 -11.05 11.28 -28.37
CA MET A 103 -12.16 10.34 -28.42
C MET A 103 -13.44 11.14 -28.35
N ASP A 104 -14.26 10.99 -29.39
CA ASP A 104 -15.62 11.47 -29.41
C ASP A 104 -16.36 10.96 -28.15
N PRO A 105 -16.90 11.85 -27.30
CA PRO A 105 -17.57 11.48 -26.05
C PRO A 105 -18.66 10.43 -26.24
N GLN A 106 -19.39 10.48 -27.38
CA GLN A 106 -20.42 9.51 -27.70
C GLN A 106 -19.83 8.11 -27.87
N ASN A 107 -18.71 8.00 -28.58
CA ASN A 107 -18.05 6.74 -28.84
C ASN A 107 -17.47 6.11 -27.55
N PHE A 108 -17.02 6.94 -26.60
CA PHE A 108 -16.59 6.48 -25.28
C PHE A 108 -17.76 5.92 -24.46
N VAL A 109 -18.89 6.63 -24.41
CA VAL A 109 -20.08 6.18 -23.67
C VAL A 109 -20.60 4.87 -24.24
N THR A 110 -20.66 4.73 -25.57
CA THR A 110 -21.11 3.49 -26.23
C THR A 110 -20.18 2.32 -25.89
N LYS A 111 -18.85 2.51 -25.94
CA LYS A 111 -17.89 1.46 -25.54
C LYS A 111 -18.01 1.08 -24.06
N LEU A 112 -18.22 2.06 -23.19
CA LEU A 112 -18.39 1.82 -21.76
C LEU A 112 -19.67 1.01 -21.48
N GLN A 113 -20.77 1.36 -22.15
CA GLN A 113 -22.03 0.63 -22.05
C GLN A 113 -21.90 -0.81 -22.55
N GLN A 114 -21.20 -1.03 -23.67
CA GLN A 114 -20.89 -2.37 -24.18
C GLN A 114 -20.06 -3.19 -23.18
N HIS A 115 -19.03 -2.59 -22.58
CA HIS A 115 -18.23 -3.27 -21.56
C HIS A 115 -19.03 -3.60 -20.29
N MET A 116 -19.92 -2.71 -19.85
CA MET A 116 -20.79 -3.00 -18.71
C MET A 116 -21.85 -4.06 -19.02
N GLU A 117 -22.33 -4.13 -20.26
CA GLU A 117 -23.19 -5.23 -20.75
C GLU A 117 -22.47 -6.59 -20.65
N ASP A 118 -21.19 -6.67 -21.03
CA ASP A 118 -20.38 -7.88 -20.93
C ASP A 118 -20.10 -8.30 -19.48
N ILE A 119 -20.00 -7.33 -18.58
CA ILE A 119 -19.74 -7.56 -17.14
C ILE A 119 -21.05 -7.89 -16.39
N LYS A 120 -22.19 -8.06 -17.09
CA LYS A 120 -23.46 -8.40 -16.45
C LYS A 120 -23.26 -9.61 -15.51
N PRO A 121 -23.61 -9.48 -14.22
CA PRO A 121 -23.49 -10.58 -13.29
C PRO A 121 -24.31 -11.74 -13.82
N LEU A 122 -23.64 -12.88 -14.03
CA LEU A 122 -24.29 -14.13 -14.39
C LEU A 122 -25.42 -14.35 -13.38
N LYS A 123 -26.64 -14.64 -13.86
CA LYS A 123 -27.75 -15.03 -13.00
C LYS A 123 -27.19 -16.07 -12.02
N PRO A 124 -27.29 -15.88 -10.69
CA PRO A 124 -26.74 -16.86 -9.77
C PRO A 124 -27.33 -18.22 -10.11
N SER A 125 -26.46 -19.14 -10.55
CA SER A 125 -26.81 -20.53 -10.85
C SER A 125 -27.02 -21.25 -9.51
N ASN A 126 -28.07 -20.84 -8.81
CA ASN A 126 -28.70 -21.50 -7.67
C ASN A 126 -29.71 -20.53 -7.04
N THR A 127 -30.80 -20.25 -7.73
CA THR A 127 -32.10 -20.19 -7.04
C THR A 127 -32.46 -21.62 -6.66
N ARG A 128 -31.74 -22.19 -5.68
CA ARG A 128 -32.37 -23.20 -4.82
C ARG A 128 -33.60 -22.47 -4.29
N LYS A 129 -34.79 -22.92 -4.67
CA LYS A 129 -36.03 -22.55 -3.99
C LYS A 129 -35.86 -23.05 -2.55
N GLN A 130 -35.18 -22.28 -1.71
CA GLN A 130 -35.03 -22.60 -0.32
C GLN A 130 -36.46 -22.61 0.22
N LYS A 131 -36.94 -23.80 0.59
CA LYS A 131 -38.14 -23.87 1.42
C LYS A 131 -37.77 -23.11 2.69
N ILE A 132 -38.39 -21.96 2.89
CA ILE A 132 -38.29 -21.21 4.13
C ILE A 132 -38.76 -22.17 5.22
N PHE A 133 -37.84 -22.60 6.08
CA PHE A 133 -38.16 -23.47 7.20
C PHE A 133 -38.84 -22.61 8.27
N VAL A 134 -40.14 -22.83 8.45
CA VAL A 134 -40.94 -22.18 9.49
C VAL A 134 -41.21 -23.23 10.57
N HIS A 135 -40.85 -22.91 11.82
CA HIS A 135 -41.09 -23.81 12.95
C HIS A 135 -42.59 -23.85 13.26
N LYS A 136 -43.16 -25.04 13.49
CA LYS A 136 -44.61 -25.21 13.73
C LYS A 136 -45.11 -24.42 14.94
N GLU A 137 -44.28 -24.29 15.97
CA GLU A 137 -44.64 -23.55 17.19
C GLU A 137 -44.62 -22.04 17.01
N LEU A 138 -44.12 -21.52 15.87
CA LEU A 138 -44.12 -20.08 15.58
C LEU A 138 -45.54 -19.50 15.55
N GLU A 139 -46.55 -20.31 15.20
CA GLU A 139 -47.97 -19.91 15.22
C GLU A 139 -48.52 -19.73 16.64
N SER A 140 -47.93 -20.40 17.64
CA SER A 140 -48.33 -20.34 19.05
C SER A 140 -47.42 -19.47 19.93
N CYS A 141 -46.29 -18.99 19.39
CA CYS A 141 -45.34 -18.19 20.15
C CYS A 141 -45.90 -16.78 20.45
N SER A 142 -45.88 -16.37 21.72
CA SER A 142 -46.24 -15.00 22.12
C SER A 142 -45.14 -13.97 21.84
N HIS A 143 -43.87 -14.40 21.79
CA HIS A 143 -42.70 -13.54 21.59
C HIS A 143 -41.71 -14.19 20.63
N VAL A 144 -41.08 -13.37 19.77
CA VAL A 144 -40.05 -13.79 18.82
C VAL A 144 -38.83 -12.88 18.94
N PHE A 145 -37.62 -13.46 18.85
CA PHE A 145 -36.37 -12.69 18.79
C PHE A 145 -36.02 -12.38 17.34
N VAL A 146 -36.02 -11.10 16.99
CA VAL A 146 -35.62 -10.62 15.66
C VAL A 146 -34.21 -10.07 15.73
N ARG A 147 -33.30 -10.64 14.96
CA ARG A 147 -31.94 -10.12 14.81
C ARG A 147 -31.95 -8.93 13.85
N ILE A 148 -31.46 -7.79 14.32
CA ILE A 148 -31.34 -6.56 13.52
C ILE A 148 -29.84 -6.30 13.28
N ASP A 149 -29.33 -6.70 12.12
CA ASP A 149 -27.92 -6.49 11.73
C ASP A 149 -27.65 -5.06 11.22
N ARG A 150 -28.14 -4.04 11.94
CA ARG A 150 -27.87 -2.64 11.59
C ARG A 150 -26.59 -2.16 12.27
N VAL A 151 -25.67 -1.61 11.49
CA VAL A 151 -24.49 -0.91 12.00
C VAL A 151 -24.93 0.44 12.58
N LYS A 152 -24.67 0.66 13.87
CA LYS A 152 -24.98 1.93 14.54
C LYS A 152 -24.05 3.01 13.98
N LYS A 153 -24.62 4.05 13.36
CA LYS A 153 -23.85 5.27 13.03
C LYS A 153 -23.58 6.01 14.33
N ASN A 154 -22.30 6.23 14.63
CA ASN A 154 -21.89 7.12 15.72
C ASN A 154 -22.05 8.56 15.22
N SER A 155 -22.93 9.31 15.88
CA SER A 155 -23.03 10.77 15.77
C SER A 155 -22.32 11.41 16.95
#